data_AF-A0A523MIC3-F1
#
_entry.id   AF-A0A523MIC3-F1
#
_cell.length_a   1.000
_cell.length_b   1.000
_cell.length_c   1.000
_cell.angle_alpha   90.00
_cell.angle_beta   90.00
_cell.angle_gamma   90.00
#
_symmetry.space_group_name_H-M   'P 1'
#
loop_
_entity.id
_entity.type
_entity.pdbx_description
1 polymer ?
#
loop_
_entity_poly.entity_id
_entity_poly.type
_entity_poly.pdbx_seq_one_letter_code
_entity_poly.pdbx_strand_id
1 'polypeptide(L)'
;MIGITACSTRFLYNKIDTLVVWKMGGYVSLSKPQKEELKRQLSDQLELVRLDQMPRVALVLDTMARDIESGYVTPQMLDDGYRQMLGLMDEFMLGIIPVSEWFLLSLSDEQVAELFENFEELNQEMYEDYSGPTDEERRENRNKSAIKMVQRFTGRLSDEQQLLITDALAQMGDSSEEWIDYQREWQRRFRDLVEHPPPSQAFRD
;
A
#
# COMPACT_ATOMS: atom_id res chain seq x y z
N MET A 1 3.75 -23.30 18.33
CA MET A 1 3.97 -23.93 17.01
C MET A 1 4.25 -22.83 15.99
N ILE A 2 5.51 -22.54 15.72
CA ILE A 2 5.94 -21.59 14.68
C ILE A 2 6.92 -22.38 13.81
N GLY A 3 6.51 -22.73 12.59
CA GLY A 3 7.34 -23.61 11.75
C GLY A 3 6.83 -23.88 10.33
N ILE A 4 5.84 -23.12 9.83
CA ILE A 4 5.33 -23.26 8.44
C ILE A 4 5.35 -21.93 7.68
N THR A 5 5.46 -20.78 8.37
CA THR A 5 5.47 -19.44 7.75
C THR A 5 6.77 -19.11 7.01
N ALA A 6 7.89 -19.73 7.37
CA ALA A 6 9.19 -19.46 6.73
C ALA A 6 9.33 -20.07 5.32
N CYS A 7 8.65 -21.18 5.03
CA CYS A 7 8.68 -21.80 3.70
C CYS A 7 7.68 -21.16 2.74
N SER A 8 6.50 -20.75 3.23
CA SER A 8 5.47 -20.10 2.42
C SER A 8 5.88 -18.68 2.00
N THR A 9 6.59 -17.95 2.86
CA THR A 9 7.11 -16.60 2.56
C THR A 9 8.12 -16.62 1.43
N ARG A 10 9.10 -17.56 1.44
CA ARG A 10 10.06 -17.70 0.34
C ARG A 10 9.38 -18.08 -0.98
N PHE A 11 8.38 -18.96 -0.94
CA PHE A 11 7.62 -19.33 -2.15
C PHE A 11 6.82 -18.15 -2.70
N LEU A 12 6.08 -17.45 -1.84
CA LEU A 12 5.29 -16.28 -2.22
C LEU A 12 6.17 -15.15 -2.76
N TYR A 13 7.30 -14.90 -2.10
CA TYR A 13 8.25 -13.88 -2.48
C TYR A 13 8.84 -14.10 -3.88
N ASN A 14 9.15 -15.34 -4.24
CA ASN A 14 9.63 -15.71 -5.58
C ASN A 14 8.54 -15.67 -6.67
N LYS A 15 7.30 -15.32 -6.31
CA LYS A 15 6.15 -15.22 -7.22
C LYS A 15 5.51 -13.83 -7.20
N ILE A 16 6.10 -12.85 -6.52
CA ILE A 16 5.54 -11.49 -6.43
C ILE A 16 5.32 -10.90 -7.83
N ASP A 17 6.30 -11.05 -8.73
CA ASP A 17 6.20 -10.65 -10.13
C ASP A 17 4.91 -11.15 -10.81
N THR A 18 4.62 -12.44 -10.64
CA THR A 18 3.49 -13.13 -11.24
C THR A 18 2.17 -12.72 -10.57
N LEU A 19 2.19 -12.53 -9.25
CA LEU A 19 1.03 -12.08 -8.48
C LEU A 19 0.64 -10.65 -8.84
N VAL A 20 1.62 -9.77 -9.01
CA VAL A 20 1.38 -8.39 -9.45
C VAL A 20 0.78 -8.38 -10.85
N VAL A 21 1.34 -9.13 -11.81
CA VAL A 21 0.76 -9.22 -13.17
C VAL A 21 -0.66 -9.79 -13.15
N TRP A 22 -0.92 -10.81 -12.33
CA TRP A 22 -2.27 -11.34 -12.14
C TRP A 22 -3.23 -10.29 -11.56
N LYS A 23 -2.78 -9.55 -10.54
CA LYS A 23 -3.54 -8.49 -9.90
C LYS A 23 -3.84 -7.36 -10.88
N MET A 24 -2.88 -6.98 -11.73
CA MET A 24 -3.09 -6.01 -12.81
C MET A 24 -4.15 -6.45 -13.81
N GLY A 25 -4.26 -7.76 -14.07
CA GLY A 25 -5.32 -8.32 -14.92
C GLY A 25 -6.74 -8.16 -14.36
N GLY A 26 -6.90 -7.83 -13.07
CA GLY A 26 -8.18 -7.47 -12.49
C GLY A 26 -8.54 -6.00 -12.68
N TYR A 27 -7.62 -5.18 -13.19
CA TYR A 27 -7.84 -3.76 -13.48
C TYR A 27 -7.86 -3.49 -14.98
N VAL A 28 -7.06 -4.20 -15.77
CA VAL A 28 -6.94 -3.97 -17.22
C VAL A 28 -6.55 -5.25 -17.95
N SER A 29 -7.12 -5.47 -19.12
CA SER A 29 -6.91 -6.64 -19.97
C SER A 29 -5.59 -6.55 -20.73
N LEU A 30 -4.50 -6.98 -20.08
CA LEU A 30 -3.17 -6.96 -20.68
C LEU A 30 -2.99 -8.04 -21.76
N SER A 31 -2.40 -7.64 -22.89
CA SER A 31 -1.92 -8.55 -23.94
C SER A 31 -0.78 -9.43 -23.42
N LYS A 32 -0.51 -10.53 -24.13
CA LYS A 32 0.59 -11.44 -23.76
C LYS A 32 1.96 -10.73 -23.71
N PRO A 33 2.35 -9.90 -24.70
CA PRO A 33 3.59 -9.14 -24.64
C PRO A 33 3.66 -8.17 -23.45
N GLN A 34 2.58 -7.45 -23.14
CA GLN A 34 2.52 -6.56 -21.97
C GLN A 34 2.73 -7.34 -20.66
N LYS A 35 2.08 -8.51 -20.51
CA LYS A 35 2.25 -9.36 -19.31
C LYS A 35 3.69 -9.86 -19.16
N GLU A 36 4.31 -10.30 -20.25
CA GLU A 36 5.69 -10.81 -20.24
C GLU A 36 6.70 -9.71 -19.90
N GLU A 37 6.55 -8.52 -20.48
CA GLU A 37 7.45 -7.40 -20.22
C GLU A 37 7.26 -6.81 -18.82
N LEU A 38 6.00 -6.64 -18.36
CA LEU A 38 5.72 -6.21 -16.99
C LEU A 38 6.35 -7.17 -15.97
N LYS A 39 6.19 -8.48 -16.19
CA LYS A 39 6.78 -9.51 -15.33
C LYS A 39 8.31 -9.41 -15.29
N ARG A 40 8.94 -9.20 -16.44
CA ARG A 40 10.40 -9.07 -16.56
C ARG A 40 10.89 -7.87 -15.77
N GLN A 41 10.30 -6.69 -15.97
CA GLN A 41 10.69 -5.47 -15.25
C GLN A 41 10.47 -5.59 -13.74
N LEU A 42 9.37 -6.20 -13.31
CA LEU A 42 9.12 -6.49 -11.90
C LEU A 42 10.16 -7.47 -11.32
N SER A 43 10.56 -8.49 -12.09
CA SER A 43 11.60 -9.43 -11.67
C SER A 43 12.94 -8.73 -11.45
N ASP A 44 13.33 -7.86 -12.39
CA ASP A 44 14.57 -7.09 -12.30
C ASP A 44 14.56 -6.17 -11.05
N GLN A 45 13.45 -5.46 -10.82
CA GLN A 45 13.31 -4.61 -9.63
C GLN A 45 13.30 -5.41 -8.32
N LEU A 46 12.61 -6.55 -8.29
CA LEU A 46 12.59 -7.42 -7.10
C LEU A 46 13.97 -7.98 -6.77
N GLU A 47 14.83 -8.20 -7.76
CA GLU A 47 16.21 -8.60 -7.53
C GLU A 47 17.03 -7.49 -6.87
N LEU A 48 16.87 -6.23 -7.31
CA LEU A 48 17.50 -5.07 -6.66
C LEU A 48 17.01 -4.91 -5.21
N VAL A 49 15.70 -4.98 -4.99
CA VAL A 49 15.11 -4.93 -3.64
C VAL A 49 15.67 -6.02 -2.74
N ARG A 50 15.82 -7.24 -3.27
CA ARG A 50 16.35 -8.39 -2.53
C ARG A 50 17.82 -8.21 -2.15
N LEU A 51 18.65 -7.73 -3.07
CA LEU A 51 20.10 -7.68 -2.89
C LEU A 51 20.56 -6.44 -2.13
N ASP A 52 19.82 -5.32 -2.20
CA ASP A 52 20.20 -4.06 -1.55
C ASP A 52 19.25 -3.65 -0.41
N GLN A 53 17.96 -3.46 -0.70
CA GLN A 53 17.04 -2.85 0.26
C GLN A 53 16.69 -3.77 1.43
N MET A 54 16.43 -5.06 1.17
CA MET A 54 16.04 -6.02 2.22
C MET A 54 17.11 -6.20 3.32
N PRO A 55 18.42 -6.33 3.00
CA PRO A 55 19.47 -6.29 4.01
C PRO A 55 19.47 -5.03 4.87
N ARG A 56 19.21 -3.86 4.27
CA ARG A 56 19.16 -2.57 4.99
C ARG A 56 17.95 -2.48 5.91
N VAL A 57 16.77 -2.91 5.44
CA VAL A 57 15.56 -3.03 6.27
C VAL A 57 15.81 -3.98 7.44
N ALA A 58 16.43 -5.14 7.20
CA ALA A 58 16.74 -6.10 8.26
C ALA A 58 17.66 -5.49 9.33
N LEU A 59 18.65 -4.68 8.93
CA LEU A 59 19.53 -3.98 9.87
C LEU A 59 18.78 -2.98 10.75
N VAL A 60 17.87 -2.19 10.17
CA VAL A 60 17.05 -1.22 10.93
C VAL A 60 16.18 -1.97 11.95
N LEU A 61 15.51 -3.04 11.53
CA LEU A 61 14.64 -3.83 12.40
C LEU A 61 15.41 -4.55 13.51
N ASP A 62 16.59 -5.11 13.21
CA ASP A 62 17.45 -5.77 14.21
C ASP A 62 17.98 -4.77 15.24
N THR A 63 18.31 -3.54 14.80
CA THR A 63 18.73 -2.46 15.72
C THR A 63 17.59 -2.06 16.64
N MET A 64 16.40 -1.81 16.10
CA MET A 64 15.20 -1.51 16.90
C MET A 64 14.88 -2.63 17.90
N ALA A 65 14.98 -3.89 17.49
CA ALA A 65 14.72 -5.02 18.36
C ALA A 65 15.69 -5.06 19.55
N ARG A 66 17.00 -4.86 19.30
CA ARG A 66 18.02 -4.81 20.36
C ARG A 66 17.80 -3.64 21.33
N ASP A 67 17.41 -2.48 20.82
CA ASP A 67 17.11 -1.31 21.65
C ASP A 67 15.93 -1.60 22.60
N ILE A 68 14.86 -2.21 22.07
CA ILE A 68 13.71 -2.64 22.86
C ILE A 68 14.10 -3.69 23.91
N GLU A 69 14.87 -4.71 23.52
CA GLU A 69 15.34 -5.77 24.43
C GLU A 69 16.26 -5.25 25.54
N SER A 70 17.03 -4.19 25.26
CA SER A 70 17.91 -3.55 26.24
C SER A 70 17.15 -2.75 27.33
N GLY A 71 15.84 -2.55 27.14
CA GLY A 71 14.99 -1.74 28.04
C GLY A 71 15.21 -0.23 27.91
N TYR A 72 15.98 0.22 26.92
CA TYR A 72 16.24 1.62 26.65
C TYR A 72 15.59 2.03 25.33
N VAL A 73 14.36 2.54 25.41
CA VAL A 73 13.66 3.11 24.25
C VAL A 73 13.25 4.53 24.58
N THR A 74 13.68 5.47 23.75
CA THR A 74 13.26 6.88 23.84
C THR A 74 12.38 7.24 22.63
N PRO A 75 11.50 8.26 22.74
CA PRO A 75 10.74 8.74 21.59
C PRO A 75 11.63 9.13 20.39
N GLN A 76 12.83 9.68 20.65
CA GLN A 76 13.77 10.03 19.59
C GLN A 76 14.27 8.81 18.82
N MET A 77 14.56 7.70 19.51
CA MET A 77 15.01 6.47 18.85
C MET A 77 13.92 5.89 17.93
N LEU A 78 12.65 6.00 18.33
CA LEU A 78 11.52 5.60 17.49
C LEU A 78 11.38 6.51 16.26
N ASP A 79 11.54 7.83 16.42
CA ASP A 79 11.51 8.79 15.31
C ASP A 79 12.66 8.55 14.32
N ASP A 80 13.88 8.35 14.82
CA ASP A 80 15.07 8.09 13.98
C ASP A 80 14.92 6.80 13.17
N GLY A 81 14.39 5.75 13.81
CA GLY A 81 14.12 4.49 13.14
C GLY A 81 12.98 4.59 12.12
N TYR A 82 11.93 5.36 12.43
CA TYR A 82 10.83 5.63 11.50
C TYR A 82 11.33 6.40 10.26
N ARG A 83 12.16 7.43 10.43
CA ARG A 83 12.76 8.19 9.33
C ARG A 83 13.66 7.31 8.43
N GLN A 84 14.44 6.41 9.02
CA GLN A 84 15.24 5.46 8.24
C GLN A 84 14.36 4.55 7.38
N MET A 85 13.26 4.03 7.95
CA MET A 85 12.30 3.23 7.20
C MET A 85 11.61 4.01 6.08
N LEU A 86 11.26 5.28 6.33
CA LEU A 86 10.72 6.17 5.28
C LEU A 86 11.71 6.37 4.14
N GLY A 87 12.99 6.65 4.44
CA GLY A 87 14.01 6.80 3.40
C GLY A 87 14.19 5.54 2.55
N LEU A 88 14.17 4.34 3.16
CA LEU A 88 14.21 3.08 2.43
C LEU A 88 12.97 2.88 1.54
N MET A 89 11.80 3.34 2.01
CA MET A 89 10.57 3.31 1.23
C MET A 89 10.61 4.29 0.04
N ASP A 90 11.15 5.49 0.23
CA ASP A 90 11.31 6.46 -0.86
C ASP A 90 12.22 5.91 -1.97
N GLU A 91 13.35 5.29 -1.60
CA GLU A 91 14.24 4.64 -2.56
C GLU A 91 13.55 3.48 -3.30
N PHE A 92 12.74 2.68 -2.61
CA PHE A 92 11.90 1.66 -3.24
C PHE A 92 10.93 2.26 -4.26
N MET A 93 10.21 3.31 -3.88
CA MET A 93 9.23 3.96 -4.75
C MET A 93 9.89 4.54 -6.00
N LEU A 94 11.04 5.20 -5.87
CA LEU A 94 11.82 5.71 -7.00
C LEU A 94 12.26 4.59 -7.96
N GLY A 95 12.60 3.41 -7.44
CA GLY A 95 12.94 2.24 -8.25
C GLY A 95 11.77 1.67 -9.05
N ILE A 96 10.54 1.85 -8.58
CA ILE A 96 9.32 1.39 -9.25
C ILE A 96 8.86 2.35 -10.37
N ILE A 97 9.16 3.65 -10.27
CA ILE A 97 8.74 4.67 -11.26
C ILE A 97 8.96 4.23 -12.72
N PRO A 98 10.15 3.73 -13.13
CA PRO A 98 10.36 3.31 -14.52
C PRO A 98 9.44 2.17 -14.97
N VAL A 99 9.10 1.26 -14.06
CA VAL A 99 8.19 0.13 -14.35
C VAL A 99 6.76 0.65 -14.53
N SER A 100 6.33 1.56 -13.66
CA SER A 100 5.02 2.22 -13.75
C SER A 100 4.89 3.09 -15.00
N GLU A 101 5.92 3.87 -15.33
CA GLU A 101 5.96 4.72 -16.52
C GLU A 101 5.83 3.87 -17.78
N TRP A 102 6.67 2.85 -17.93
CA TRP A 102 6.57 1.93 -19.07
C TRP A 102 5.19 1.27 -19.14
N PHE A 103 4.67 0.79 -18.00
CA PHE A 103 3.38 0.10 -17.95
C PHE A 103 2.25 1.01 -18.45
N LEU A 104 2.15 2.22 -17.90
CA LEU A 104 1.10 3.18 -18.24
C LEU A 104 1.19 3.62 -19.70
N LEU A 105 2.41 3.92 -20.21
CA LEU A 105 2.64 4.29 -21.61
C LEU A 105 2.43 3.12 -22.58
N SER A 106 2.40 1.88 -22.10
CA SER A 106 2.15 0.70 -22.93
C SER A 106 0.67 0.40 -23.16
N LEU A 107 -0.24 1.05 -22.43
CA LEU A 107 -1.68 0.82 -22.53
C LEU A 107 -2.25 1.51 -23.77
N SER A 108 -3.18 0.85 -24.47
CA SER A 108 -3.99 1.51 -25.51
C SER A 108 -5.08 2.38 -24.90
N ASP A 109 -5.69 3.28 -25.70
CA ASP A 109 -6.81 4.11 -25.26
C ASP A 109 -7.97 3.27 -24.71
N GLU A 110 -8.25 2.10 -25.31
CA GLU A 110 -9.28 1.17 -24.80
C GLU A 110 -8.89 0.56 -23.45
N GLN A 111 -7.62 0.22 -23.27
CA GLN A 111 -7.11 -0.31 -22.00
C GLN A 111 -7.08 0.75 -20.90
N VAL A 112 -6.81 2.01 -21.25
CA VAL A 112 -6.92 3.15 -20.32
C VAL A 112 -8.38 3.34 -19.91
N ALA A 113 -9.33 3.28 -20.85
CA ALA A 113 -10.76 3.37 -20.53
C ALA A 113 -11.21 2.24 -19.58
N GLU A 114 -10.84 0.99 -19.88
CA GLU A 114 -11.11 -0.18 -19.04
C GLU A 114 -10.52 -0.05 -17.63
N LEU A 115 -9.27 0.42 -17.52
CA LEU A 115 -8.60 0.64 -16.24
C LEU A 115 -9.42 1.54 -15.31
N PHE A 116 -9.90 2.66 -15.83
CA PHE A 116 -10.64 3.62 -15.02
C PHE A 116 -12.11 3.26 -14.82
N GLU A 117 -12.72 2.46 -15.71
CA GLU A 117 -14.04 1.86 -15.45
C GLU A 117 -13.95 0.91 -14.25
N ASN A 118 -12.97 0.02 -14.23
CA ASN A 118 -12.73 -0.90 -13.11
C ASN A 118 -12.34 -0.17 -11.82
N PHE A 119 -11.64 0.97 -11.89
CA PHE A 119 -11.39 1.80 -10.70
C PHE A 119 -12.66 2.40 -10.11
N GLU A 120 -13.60 2.83 -10.94
CA GLU A 120 -14.86 3.39 -10.47
C GLU A 120 -15.73 2.32 -9.80
N GLU A 121 -15.81 1.11 -10.38
CA GLU A 121 -16.50 -0.02 -9.75
C GLU A 121 -15.90 -0.35 -8.37
N LEU A 122 -14.57 -0.45 -8.28
CA LEU A 122 -13.89 -0.72 -7.01
C LEU A 122 -14.07 0.39 -5.98
N ASN A 123 -14.15 1.65 -6.40
CA ASN A 123 -14.46 2.74 -5.48
C ASN A 123 -15.87 2.60 -4.90
N GLN A 124 -16.84 2.20 -5.71
CA GLN A 124 -18.22 2.00 -5.28
C GLN A 124 -18.30 0.85 -4.28
N GLU A 125 -17.63 -0.27 -4.54
CA GLU A 125 -17.51 -1.37 -3.58
C GLU A 125 -16.86 -0.92 -2.27
N MET A 126 -15.76 -0.17 -2.34
CA MET A 126 -15.10 0.36 -1.13
C MET A 126 -15.97 1.36 -0.38
N TYR A 127 -16.75 2.17 -1.08
CA TYR A 127 -17.70 3.09 -0.47
C TYR A 127 -18.76 2.32 0.33
N GLU A 128 -19.36 1.30 -0.27
CA GLU A 128 -20.35 0.46 0.39
C GLU A 128 -19.77 -0.25 1.62
N ASP A 129 -18.56 -0.79 1.51
CA ASP A 129 -17.92 -1.57 2.58
C ASP A 129 -17.42 -0.72 3.75
N TYR A 130 -16.83 0.46 3.49
CA TYR A 130 -16.11 1.24 4.50
C TYR A 130 -16.85 2.49 4.94
N SER A 131 -17.58 3.14 4.03
CA SER A 131 -18.34 4.34 4.31
C SER A 131 -19.83 4.06 4.53
N GLY A 132 -20.39 2.93 4.10
CA GLY A 132 -21.82 2.63 4.33
C GLY A 132 -22.80 3.76 3.92
N PRO A 133 -24.11 3.51 4.00
CA PRO A 133 -25.09 4.55 3.69
C PRO A 133 -25.33 5.54 4.84
N THR A 134 -25.02 5.20 6.10
CA THR A 134 -25.38 6.01 7.27
C THR A 134 -24.20 6.40 8.17
N ASP A 135 -24.31 7.55 8.84
CA ASP A 135 -23.31 8.05 9.82
C ASP A 135 -23.01 7.02 10.92
N GLU A 136 -24.02 6.26 11.33
CA GLU A 136 -23.89 5.25 12.37
C GLU A 136 -23.07 4.04 11.91
N GLU A 137 -23.30 3.56 10.68
CA GLU A 137 -22.51 2.49 10.09
C GLU A 137 -21.05 2.92 9.87
N ARG A 138 -20.81 4.17 9.45
CA ARG A 138 -19.44 4.73 9.34
C ARG A 138 -18.71 4.70 10.65
N ARG A 139 -19.38 5.17 11.71
CA ARG A 139 -18.83 5.22 13.05
C ARG A 139 -18.49 3.82 13.56
N GLU A 140 -19.38 2.85 13.36
CA GLU A 140 -19.15 1.46 13.76
C GLU A 140 -17.98 0.83 12.99
N ASN A 141 -17.96 0.98 11.66
CA ASN A 141 -16.90 0.45 10.80
C ASN A 141 -15.53 1.03 11.13
N ARG A 142 -15.45 2.35 11.37
CA ARG A 142 -14.22 3.04 11.78
C ARG A 142 -13.72 2.52 13.12
N ASN A 143 -14.59 2.43 14.12
CA ASN A 143 -14.24 1.93 15.45
C ASN A 143 -13.74 0.49 15.41
N LYS A 144 -14.46 -0.39 14.71
CA LYS A 144 -14.12 -1.80 14.54
C LYS A 144 -12.77 -1.98 13.85
N SER A 145 -12.52 -1.21 12.79
CA SER A 145 -11.27 -1.27 12.02
C SER A 145 -10.07 -0.81 12.84
N ALA A 146 -10.21 0.28 13.59
CA ALA A 146 -9.16 0.78 14.48
C ALA A 146 -8.83 -0.21 15.61
N ILE A 147 -9.85 -0.76 16.28
CA ILE A 147 -9.67 -1.78 17.33
C ILE A 147 -8.94 -3.01 16.76
N LYS A 148 -9.37 -3.50 15.60
CA LYS A 148 -8.74 -4.65 14.92
C LYS A 148 -7.28 -4.37 14.55
N MET A 149 -6.98 -3.15 14.09
CA MET A 149 -5.62 -2.73 13.77
C MET A 149 -4.72 -2.74 15.01
N VAL A 150 -5.16 -2.14 16.11
CA VAL A 150 -4.38 -2.12 17.37
C VAL A 150 -4.18 -3.53 17.91
N GLN A 151 -5.24 -4.35 17.92
CA GLN A 151 -5.18 -5.75 18.36
C GLN A 151 -4.17 -6.60 17.58
N ARG A 152 -3.89 -6.26 16.31
CA ARG A 152 -2.87 -6.95 15.51
C ARG A 152 -1.46 -6.84 16.11
N PHE A 153 -1.18 -5.74 16.81
CA PHE A 153 0.12 -5.47 17.43
C PHE A 153 0.13 -5.76 18.93
N THR A 154 -0.96 -5.48 19.62
CA THR A 154 -1.03 -5.57 21.09
C THR A 154 -1.64 -6.87 21.61
N GLY A 155 -2.27 -7.66 20.73
CA GLY A 155 -3.16 -8.74 21.15
C GLY A 155 -4.50 -8.20 21.65
N ARG A 156 -5.28 -9.04 22.34
CA ARG A 156 -6.65 -8.71 22.79
C ARG A 156 -6.66 -7.48 23.70
N LEU A 157 -7.52 -6.53 23.38
CA LEU A 157 -7.76 -5.34 24.18
C LEU A 157 -8.86 -5.57 25.22
N SER A 158 -8.71 -4.95 26.39
CA SER A 158 -9.79 -4.82 27.39
C SER A 158 -10.88 -3.85 26.92
N ASP A 159 -12.04 -3.88 27.57
CA ASP A 159 -13.15 -2.97 27.25
C ASP A 159 -12.76 -1.50 27.50
N GLU A 160 -11.97 -1.23 28.53
CA GLU A 160 -11.46 0.11 28.85
C GLU A 160 -10.49 0.63 27.78
N GLN A 161 -9.62 -0.23 27.25
CA GLN A 161 -8.73 0.13 26.13
C GLN A 161 -9.48 0.34 24.82
N GLN A 162 -10.56 -0.41 24.57
CA GLN A 162 -11.42 -0.19 23.41
C GLN A 162 -12.14 1.16 23.52
N LEU A 163 -12.65 1.51 24.70
CA LEU A 163 -13.28 2.81 24.95
C LEU A 163 -12.32 3.97 24.70
N LEU A 164 -11.06 3.88 25.16
CA LEU A 164 -10.04 4.90 24.88
C LEU A 164 -9.85 5.13 23.37
N ILE A 165 -9.85 4.07 22.57
CA ILE A 165 -9.72 4.17 21.11
C ILE A 165 -10.97 4.83 20.51
N THR A 166 -12.17 4.38 20.90
CA THR A 166 -13.40 4.91 20.33
C THR A 166 -13.65 6.37 20.72
N ASP A 167 -13.27 6.78 21.93
CA ASP A 167 -13.38 8.17 22.39
C ASP A 167 -12.40 9.07 21.64
N ALA A 168 -11.16 8.62 21.42
CA ALA A 168 -10.19 9.34 20.61
C ALA A 168 -10.68 9.52 19.17
N LEU A 169 -11.27 8.48 18.56
CA LEU A 169 -11.85 8.54 17.22
C LEU A 169 -13.08 9.44 17.14
N ALA A 170 -13.91 9.48 18.18
CA ALA A 170 -15.07 10.37 18.23
C ALA A 170 -14.65 11.86 18.19
N GLN A 171 -13.48 12.20 18.76
CA GLN A 171 -12.95 13.56 18.73
C GLN A 171 -12.38 13.98 17.36
N MET A 172 -12.02 13.01 16.50
CA MET A 172 -11.46 13.29 15.17
C MET A 172 -12.52 13.70 14.13
N GLY A 173 -13.80 13.49 14.41
CA GLY A 173 -14.90 13.75 13.45
C GLY A 173 -15.02 12.65 12.38
N ASP A 174 -16.13 12.66 11.65
CA ASP A 174 -16.29 11.84 10.45
C ASP A 174 -15.75 12.62 9.25
N SER A 175 -14.78 12.05 8.53
CA SER A 175 -14.16 12.66 7.34
C SER A 175 -14.37 11.80 6.08
N SER A 176 -15.39 10.93 6.10
CA SER A 176 -15.56 9.91 5.07
C SER A 176 -15.99 10.50 3.72
N GLU A 177 -16.81 11.55 3.74
CA GLU A 177 -17.18 12.29 2.52
C GLU A 177 -15.98 13.01 1.91
N GLU A 178 -15.19 13.71 2.73
CA GLU A 178 -13.97 14.39 2.28
C GLU A 178 -12.94 13.40 1.73
N TRP A 179 -12.84 12.20 2.31
CA TRP A 179 -11.96 11.14 1.82
C TRP A 179 -12.39 10.64 0.43
N ILE A 180 -13.69 10.51 0.18
CA ILE A 180 -14.23 10.12 -1.14
C ILE A 180 -13.97 11.20 -2.17
N ASP A 181 -14.22 12.46 -1.83
CA ASP A 181 -13.98 13.59 -2.73
C ASP A 181 -12.50 13.72 -3.07
N TYR A 182 -11.61 13.52 -2.08
CA TYR A 182 -10.18 13.45 -2.31
C TYR A 182 -9.79 12.30 -3.25
N GLN A 183 -10.34 11.11 -3.05
CA GLN A 183 -10.07 9.94 -3.87
C GLN A 183 -10.51 10.17 -5.33
N ARG A 184 -11.70 10.74 -5.53
CA ARG A 184 -12.22 11.09 -6.86
C ARG A 184 -11.36 12.12 -7.56
N GLU A 185 -10.95 13.17 -6.84
CA GLU A 185 -10.07 14.20 -7.40
C GLU A 185 -8.69 13.63 -7.75
N TRP A 186 -8.13 12.77 -6.90
CA TRP A 186 -6.88 12.07 -7.18
C TRP A 186 -6.98 11.21 -8.44
N GLN A 187 -8.04 10.41 -8.57
CA GLN A 187 -8.25 9.57 -9.75
C GLN A 187 -8.48 10.38 -11.03
N ARG A 188 -9.19 11.51 -10.94
CA ARG A 188 -9.37 12.43 -12.05
C ARG A 188 -8.02 12.97 -12.54
N ARG A 189 -7.14 13.38 -11.63
CA ARG A 189 -5.78 13.84 -11.97
C ARG A 189 -4.91 12.71 -12.52
N PHE A 190 -5.03 11.52 -11.94
CA PHE A 190 -4.32 10.35 -12.42
C PHE A 190 -4.74 9.99 -13.84
N ARG A 191 -6.04 10.03 -14.14
CA ARG A 191 -6.58 9.86 -15.50
C ARG A 191 -6.02 10.87 -16.47
N ASP A 192 -6.06 12.14 -16.11
CA ASP A 192 -5.52 13.20 -16.97
C ASP A 192 -4.02 12.98 -17.28
N LEU A 193 -3.25 12.55 -16.28
CA LEU A 193 -1.82 12.25 -16.45
C LEU A 193 -1.56 11.01 -17.31
N VAL A 194 -2.44 10.00 -17.29
CA VAL A 194 -2.33 8.81 -18.13
C VAL A 194 -2.77 9.09 -19.57
N GLU A 195 -3.83 9.87 -19.76
CA GLU A 195 -4.35 10.26 -21.08
C GLU A 195 -3.46 11.33 -21.76
N HIS A 196 -2.82 12.19 -20.97
CA HIS A 196 -1.96 13.28 -21.42
C HIS A 196 -0.58 13.22 -20.72
N PRO A 197 0.24 12.18 -20.99
CA PRO A 197 1.48 11.98 -20.27
C PRO A 197 2.46 13.14 -20.51
N PRO A 198 3.07 13.70 -19.45
CA PRO A 198 4.13 14.68 -19.61
C PRO A 198 5.37 14.03 -20.25
N PRO A 199 6.34 14.84 -20.74
CA PRO A 199 7.62 14.30 -21.20
C PRO A 199 8.27 13.42 -20.11
N SER A 200 8.86 12.28 -20.48
CA SER A 200 9.38 11.25 -19.55
C SER A 200 10.28 11.77 -18.42
N GLN A 201 10.96 12.89 -18.63
CA GLN A 201 11.82 13.52 -17.64
C GLN A 201 11.04 14.10 -16.43
N ALA A 202 9.76 14.42 -16.60
CA ALA A 202 8.90 15.02 -15.57
C ALA A 202 8.20 14.00 -14.66
N PHE A 203 8.26 12.70 -14.94
CA PHE A 203 7.74 11.66 -14.04
C PHE A 203 8.61 11.45 -12.79
N ARG A 204 9.80 12.06 -12.75
CA ARG A 204 10.81 11.89 -11.69
C ARG A 204 10.92 13.07 -10.73
N ASP A 205 10.32 14.21 -11.08
CA ASP A 205 10.31 15.46 -10.31
C ASP A 205 9.00 15.59 -9.53
#